data_AF-A0A9W8P5B2-F1
#
_entry.id   AF-A0A9W8P5B2-F1
#
_cell.length_a   1.000
_cell.length_b   1.000
_cell.length_c   1.000
_cell.angle_alpha   90.00
_cell.angle_beta   90.00
_cell.angle_gamma   90.00
#
_symmetry.space_group_name_H-M   'P 1'
#
loop_
_entity.id
_entity.type
_entity.pdbx_description
1 polymer ?
#
loop_
_entity_poly.entity_id
_entity_poly.type
_entity_poly.pdbx_seq_one_letter_code
_entity_poly.pdbx_strand_id
1 'polypeptide(L)'
;CPACGWEQSNKRMPDYQRHLKTHLRPDKQDKTRGWWCKGVRIEDKDEFNARCKENGLKRIEDDAEPYWFYDHMRVGGCCQTFSRRDALKRHVANHNVRCGGVIAEGLKEGDY
;
A
#
# COMPACT_ATOMS: atom_id res chain seq x y z
N CYS A 1 14.92 -22.61 -6.95
CA CYS A 1 15.42 -21.25 -6.70
C CYS A 1 16.75 -21.39 -5.99
N PRO A 2 17.85 -20.81 -6.49
CA PRO A 2 19.18 -21.00 -5.90
C PRO A 2 19.30 -20.45 -4.47
N ALA A 3 18.44 -19.50 -4.07
CA ALA A 3 18.51 -18.86 -2.76
C ALA A 3 17.70 -19.57 -1.66
N CYS A 4 16.71 -20.39 -1.99
CA CYS A 4 15.81 -20.99 -0.99
C CYS A 4 15.24 -22.37 -1.35
N GLY A 5 15.70 -22.99 -2.42
CA GLY A 5 15.23 -24.32 -2.83
C GLY A 5 13.83 -24.35 -3.45
N TRP A 6 13.05 -23.25 -3.43
CA TRP A 6 11.71 -23.22 -4.02
C TRP A 6 11.70 -23.55 -5.51
N GLU A 7 10.87 -24.50 -5.92
CA GLU A 7 10.71 -24.90 -7.32
C GLU A 7 9.39 -24.41 -7.89
N GLN A 8 9.45 -23.85 -9.09
CA GLN A 8 8.27 -23.41 -9.79
C GLN A 8 7.55 -24.59 -10.46
N SER A 9 6.34 -24.89 -10.03
CA SER A 9 5.54 -25.99 -10.58
C SER A 9 4.99 -25.74 -12.00
N ASN A 10 4.56 -24.50 -12.30
CA ASN A 10 3.86 -24.18 -13.55
C ASN A 10 4.77 -23.74 -14.71
N LYS A 11 6.11 -23.71 -14.49
CA LYS A 11 7.16 -23.28 -15.42
C LYS A 11 6.99 -21.89 -16.07
N ARG A 12 6.12 -21.03 -15.51
CA ARG A 12 5.92 -19.68 -16.03
C ARG A 12 6.99 -18.72 -15.52
N MET A 13 7.92 -18.33 -16.38
CA MET A 13 8.99 -17.38 -16.05
C MET A 13 8.55 -16.14 -15.23
N PRO A 14 7.39 -15.49 -15.51
CA PRO A 14 6.91 -14.37 -14.69
C PRO A 14 6.70 -14.70 -13.21
N ASP A 15 6.22 -15.91 -12.89
CA ASP A 15 6.01 -16.31 -11.51
C ASP A 15 7.35 -16.65 -10.82
N TYR A 16 8.36 -17.09 -11.58
CA TYR A 16 9.70 -17.37 -11.08
C TYR A 16 10.44 -16.07 -10.79
N GLN A 17 10.38 -15.10 -11.71
CA GLN A 17 10.88 -13.75 -11.48
C GLN A 17 10.20 -13.09 -10.27
N ARG A 18 8.89 -13.29 -10.11
CA ARG A 18 8.16 -12.80 -8.93
C ARG A 18 8.67 -13.45 -7.64
N HIS A 19 8.95 -14.74 -7.68
CA HIS A 19 9.57 -15.44 -6.56
C HIS A 19 10.95 -14.87 -6.23
N LEU A 20 11.84 -14.67 -7.22
CA LEU A 20 13.15 -14.07 -6.96
C LEU A 20 13.06 -12.69 -6.30
N LYS A 21 12.09 -11.87 -6.69
CA LYS A 21 11.82 -10.58 -6.06
C LYS A 21 11.45 -10.68 -4.58
N THR A 22 11.04 -11.84 -4.06
CA THR A 22 10.77 -12.00 -2.62
C THR A 22 12.04 -11.97 -1.78
N HIS A 23 13.18 -12.35 -2.34
CA HIS A 23 14.49 -12.26 -1.68
C HIS A 23 15.03 -10.83 -1.63
N LEU A 24 14.55 -9.96 -2.52
CA LEU A 24 14.93 -8.55 -2.59
C LEU A 24 13.93 -7.64 -1.87
N ARG A 25 12.97 -8.22 -1.13
CA ARG A 25 12.00 -7.42 -0.39
C ARG A 25 12.72 -6.61 0.69
N PRO A 26 12.42 -5.30 0.81
CA PRO A 26 12.88 -4.50 1.93
C PRO A 26 12.47 -5.13 3.25
N ASP A 27 13.19 -4.79 4.32
CA ASP A 27 12.79 -5.14 5.67
C ASP A 27 11.33 -4.72 5.92
N LYS A 28 10.57 -5.52 6.67
CA LYS A 28 9.15 -5.21 6.92
C LYS A 28 8.94 -3.92 7.71
N GLN A 29 9.99 -3.36 8.31
CA GLN A 29 9.97 -2.09 9.02
C GLN A 29 10.53 -0.94 8.16
N ASP A 30 11.13 -1.23 7.00
CA ASP A 30 11.62 -0.22 6.07
C ASP A 30 10.45 0.46 5.33
N LYS A 31 9.96 1.56 5.91
CA LYS A 31 8.89 2.41 5.36
C LYS A 31 9.32 3.17 4.11
N THR A 32 10.61 3.18 3.76
CA THR A 32 11.12 3.94 2.61
C THR A 32 10.90 3.24 1.28
N ARG A 33 10.61 1.93 1.30
CA ARG A 33 10.46 1.08 0.11
C ARG A 33 9.24 0.16 0.23
N GLY A 34 8.79 -0.43 -0.88
CA GLY A 34 7.67 -1.37 -0.90
C GLY A 34 6.29 -0.70 -0.94
N TRP A 35 5.21 -1.49 -1.05
CA TRP A 35 3.85 -0.95 -1.21
C TRP A 35 3.17 -0.87 0.14
N TRP A 36 2.96 0.33 0.67
CA TRP A 36 2.39 0.51 2.01
C TRP A 36 0.97 1.03 1.96
N CYS A 37 0.07 0.46 2.78
CA CYS A 37 -1.18 1.14 3.11
C CYS A 37 -0.87 2.20 4.17
N LYS A 38 -0.39 3.35 3.68
CA LYS A 38 0.04 4.47 4.51
C LYS A 38 -1.03 5.52 4.75
N GLY A 39 -2.21 5.39 4.14
CA GLY A 39 -3.26 6.41 4.24
C GLY A 39 -2.94 7.63 3.39
N VAL A 40 -3.48 8.78 3.79
CA VAL A 40 -3.10 10.10 3.28
C VAL A 40 -2.47 10.92 4.40
N ARG A 41 -1.78 12.00 4.07
CA ARG A 41 -1.29 12.95 5.07
C ARG A 41 -2.49 13.67 5.70
N ILE A 42 -2.37 14.07 6.97
CA ILE A 42 -3.49 14.75 7.65
C ILE A 42 -3.86 16.04 6.91
N GLU A 43 -2.85 16.79 6.49
CA GLU A 43 -3.03 18.05 5.75
C GLU A 43 -3.78 17.87 4.42
N ASP A 44 -3.71 16.69 3.80
CA ASP A 44 -4.35 16.38 2.52
C ASP A 44 -5.71 15.66 2.67
N LYS A 45 -6.15 15.36 3.91
CA LYS A 45 -7.35 14.54 4.17
C LYS A 45 -8.60 15.13 3.51
N ASP A 46 -8.80 16.43 3.64
CA ASP A 46 -10.01 17.09 3.16
C ASP A 46 -10.06 17.12 1.64
N GLU A 47 -8.94 17.43 0.98
CA GLU A 47 -8.81 17.38 -0.48
C GLU A 47 -9.06 15.96 -1.00
N PHE A 48 -8.42 14.96 -0.38
CA PHE A 48 -8.63 13.56 -0.72
C PHE A 48 -10.11 13.16 -0.61
N ASN A 49 -10.77 13.54 0.48
CA ASN A 49 -12.16 13.23 0.72
C ASN A 49 -13.11 13.94 -0.26
N ALA A 50 -12.81 15.18 -0.64
CA ALA A 50 -13.55 15.93 -1.65
C ALA A 50 -13.48 15.23 -3.02
N ARG A 51 -12.26 14.83 -3.45
CA ARG A 51 -12.06 14.09 -4.69
C ARG A 51 -12.74 12.72 -4.67
N CYS A 52 -12.64 12.01 -3.54
CA CYS A 52 -13.31 10.73 -3.40
C CYS A 52 -14.83 10.87 -3.52
N LYS A 53 -15.41 11.93 -2.96
CA LYS A 53 -16.84 12.23 -3.12
C LYS A 53 -17.22 12.46 -4.58
N GLU A 54 -16.43 13.24 -5.32
CA GLU A 54 -16.66 13.51 -6.74
C GLU A 54 -16.59 12.24 -7.60
N ASN A 55 -15.62 11.37 -7.32
CA ASN A 55 -15.36 10.17 -8.12
C ASN A 55 -16.09 8.91 -7.62
N GLY A 56 -16.95 9.03 -6.61
CA GLY A 56 -17.64 7.89 -6.00
C GLY A 56 -16.71 6.89 -5.30
N LEU A 57 -15.52 7.35 -4.87
CA LEU A 57 -14.52 6.54 -4.17
C LEU A 57 -14.72 6.60 -2.65
N LYS A 58 -14.09 5.66 -1.97
CA LYS A 58 -14.12 5.57 -0.51
C LYS A 58 -13.37 6.75 0.13
N ARG A 59 -14.09 7.50 0.98
CA ARG A 59 -13.52 8.55 1.84
C ARG A 59 -12.89 7.95 3.10
N ILE A 60 -11.97 8.70 3.69
CA ILE A 60 -11.46 8.45 5.04
C ILE A 60 -12.46 9.00 6.04
N GLU A 61 -12.77 8.21 7.06
CA GLU A 61 -13.75 8.55 8.10
C GLU A 61 -13.27 9.74 8.96
N ASP A 62 -14.20 10.49 9.52
CA ASP A 62 -13.90 11.70 10.28
C ASP A 62 -13.21 11.38 11.62
N ASP A 63 -13.58 10.24 12.22
CA ASP A 63 -13.04 9.68 13.46
C ASP A 63 -11.77 8.80 13.26
N ALA A 64 -11.26 8.70 12.02
CA ALA A 64 -10.06 7.92 11.76
C ALA A 64 -8.87 8.48 12.55
N GLU A 65 -8.26 7.64 13.39
CA GLU A 65 -7.15 8.04 14.25
C GLU A 65 -5.89 8.34 13.43
N PRO A 66 -5.21 9.46 13.71
CA PRO A 66 -3.96 9.78 13.07
C PRO A 66 -2.79 8.98 13.67
N TYR A 67 -1.79 8.69 12.84
CA TYR A 67 -0.58 7.98 13.26
C TYR A 67 0.66 8.50 12.55
N TRP A 68 1.82 8.29 13.16
CA TRP A 68 3.10 8.64 12.58
C TRP A 68 3.56 7.59 11.56
N PHE A 69 3.70 7.99 10.30
CA PHE A 69 4.28 7.15 9.25
C PHE A 69 5.56 7.78 8.71
N TYR A 70 6.69 7.24 9.18
CA TYR A 70 8.05 7.68 8.86
C TYR A 70 8.32 9.13 9.29
N ASP A 71 7.94 10.11 8.48
CA ASP A 71 8.22 11.54 8.65
C ASP A 71 6.97 12.42 8.68
N HIS A 72 5.78 11.86 8.39
CA HIS A 72 4.52 12.62 8.37
C HIS A 72 3.45 11.97 9.24
N MET A 73 2.59 12.81 9.79
CA MET A 73 1.31 12.37 10.34
C MET A 73 0.37 11.96 9.21
N ARG A 74 -0.24 10.80 9.36
CA ARG A 74 -1.14 10.22 8.36
C ARG A 74 -2.42 9.71 9.00
N VAL A 75 -3.43 9.48 8.18
CA VAL A 75 -4.74 9.00 8.60
C VAL A 75 -5.34 8.07 7.55
N GLY A 76 -6.17 7.12 8.01
CA GLY A 76 -6.98 6.27 7.14
C GLY A 76 -6.26 5.06 6.52
N GLY A 77 -5.00 4.79 6.87
CA GLY A 77 -4.31 3.54 6.49
C GLY A 77 -4.14 2.56 7.66
N CYS A 78 -3.71 1.33 7.36
CA CYS A 78 -3.47 0.28 8.36
C CYS A 78 -1.99 0.02 8.66
N CYS A 79 -1.07 0.79 8.06
CA CYS A 79 0.38 0.63 8.19
C CYS A 79 0.90 -0.76 7.81
N GLN A 80 0.16 -1.52 6.98
CA GLN A 80 0.62 -2.81 6.49
C GLN A 80 1.38 -2.65 5.18
N THR A 81 2.43 -3.47 5.02
CA THR A 81 3.20 -3.57 3.78
C THR A 81 2.67 -4.69 2.89
N PHE A 82 2.67 -4.44 1.59
CA PHE A 82 2.20 -5.34 0.55
C PHE A 82 3.35 -5.66 -0.39
N SER A 83 3.41 -6.93 -0.79
CA SER A 83 4.42 -7.38 -1.74
C SER A 83 4.27 -6.81 -3.16
N ARG A 84 3.10 -6.25 -3.49
CA ARG A 84 2.72 -5.87 -4.85
C ARG A 84 1.75 -4.67 -4.86
N ARG A 85 1.86 -3.84 -5.90
CA ARG A 85 0.94 -2.71 -6.15
C ARG A 85 -0.52 -3.12 -6.21
N ASP A 86 -0.84 -4.20 -6.93
CA ASP A 86 -2.23 -4.66 -7.08
C ASP A 86 -2.84 -5.17 -5.78
N ALA A 87 -2.03 -5.69 -4.86
CA ALA A 87 -2.50 -6.13 -3.55
C ALA A 87 -2.89 -4.90 -2.71
N LEU A 88 -2.07 -3.85 -2.71
CA LEU A 88 -2.41 -2.57 -2.09
C LEU A 88 -3.64 -1.93 -2.75
N LYS A 89 -3.71 -1.91 -4.09
CA LYS A 89 -4.87 -1.38 -4.83
C LYS A 89 -6.16 -2.07 -4.44
N ARG A 90 -6.17 -3.41 -4.42
CA ARG A 90 -7.35 -4.20 -4.00
C ARG A 90 -7.68 -4.01 -2.53
N HIS A 91 -6.69 -3.81 -1.67
CA HIS A 91 -6.90 -3.55 -0.25
C HIS A 91 -7.63 -2.21 -0.05
N VAL A 92 -7.14 -1.12 -0.65
CA VAL A 92 -7.77 0.21 -0.53
C VAL A 92 -9.15 0.26 -1.19
N ALA A 93 -9.36 -0.48 -2.29
CA ALA A 93 -10.65 -0.54 -2.97
C ALA A 93 -11.70 -1.44 -2.27
N ASN A 94 -11.32 -2.19 -1.23
CA ASN A 94 -12.23 -3.10 -0.56
C ASN A 94 -13.12 -2.36 0.45
N HIS A 95 -14.42 -2.34 0.21
CA HIS A 95 -15.39 -1.67 1.09
C HIS A 95 -15.45 -2.27 2.51
N ASN A 96 -15.03 -3.53 2.70
CA ASN A 96 -15.03 -4.21 4.00
C ASN A 96 -13.86 -3.78 4.92
N VAL A 97 -12.87 -3.03 4.41
CA VAL A 97 -11.79 -2.47 5.25
C VAL A 97 -11.89 -0.96 5.24
N ARG A 98 -11.67 -0.29 6.37
CA ARG A 98 -11.77 1.17 6.48
C ARG A 98 -10.63 1.94 5.78
N CYS A 99 -9.67 1.23 5.20
CA CYS A 99 -8.49 1.85 4.61
C CYS A 99 -8.80 2.65 3.34
N GLY A 100 -8.32 3.88 3.30
CA GLY A 100 -8.35 4.79 2.15
C GLY A 100 -6.97 5.42 1.94
N GLY A 101 -6.64 5.82 0.71
CA GLY A 101 -5.44 6.61 0.44
C GLY A 101 -4.68 6.22 -0.83
N VAL A 102 -3.41 6.62 -0.88
CA VAL A 102 -2.60 6.59 -2.12
C VAL A 102 -2.03 5.21 -2.44
N ILE A 103 -1.95 4.88 -3.74
CA ILE A 103 -1.34 3.63 -4.23
C ILE A 103 0.08 3.88 -4.73
N ALA A 104 1.01 3.97 -3.77
CA ALA A 104 2.39 4.36 -4.02
C ALA A 104 3.41 3.48 -3.30
N GLU A 105 4.65 3.57 -3.75
CA GLU A 105 5.77 2.86 -3.15
C GLU A 105 6.46 3.75 -2.09
N GLY A 106 6.65 3.21 -0.89
CA GLY A 106 7.38 3.82 0.21
C GLY A 106 6.87 5.23 0.53
N LEU A 107 7.78 6.20 0.49
CA LEU A 107 7.49 7.61 0.79
C LEU A 107 6.90 8.39 -0.38
N LYS A 108 6.85 7.82 -1.59
CA LYS A 108 6.29 8.52 -2.76
C LYS A 108 4.81 8.79 -2.53
N GLU A 109 4.33 10.00 -2.74
CA GLU A 109 2.88 10.22 -2.88
C GLU A 109 2.48 9.73 -4.29
N GLY A 110 1.41 8.96 -4.37
CA GLY A 110 0.95 8.39 -5.63
C GLY A 110 -0.19 9.20 -6.17
N ASP A 111 -0.49 9.01 -7.46
CA ASP A 111 -1.70 9.56 -8.05
C ASP A 111 -2.92 8.99 -7.32
N TYR A 112 -3.82 9.90 -6.95
CA TYR A 112 -5.08 9.59 -6.30
C TYR A 112 -6.03 8.83 -7.24
#